data_AF-A0A8J5Y3T9-F1
#
_entry.id   AF-A0A8J5Y3T9-F1
#
_cell.length_a   1.000
_cell.length_b   1.000
_cell.length_c   1.000
_cell.angle_alpha   90.00
_cell.angle_beta   90.00
_cell.angle_gamma   90.00
#
_symmetry.space_group_name_H-M   'P 1'
#
loop_
_entity.id
_entity.type
_entity.pdbx_description
1 polymer ?
#
loop_
_entity_poly.entity_id
_entity_poly.type
_entity_poly.pdbx_seq_one_letter_code
_entity_poly.pdbx_strand_id
1 'polypeptide(L)'
;MAAKKARALLTITLAAGLHACPTGSRLQSDGSCVPCAPGTYAPEPNSTACLACAPGALAPAQSSACRCDALADDFAADDLDLPTGACAAVSHWSAPLRLRFEKRCELHGVKLTPTCTWRVAERRALGCPCGALDGLDFKYGRSNAEDYDLYDLKPRCAGRTGQWARLLFRARERYSSASLACAAGEAVTGLRVTYARYEWGDADEYDFQLQCAGAWWTNSSALHPTRRRRPSALDTAAVECGPGMAACGLEVTRARQEDGDVDLLDFRLRCFSTGTGAAEGEASGESHDNAGVGPVRRSVDEHVEQPAARAASVGGDGQSALEGAQAGTEREAGARAAPNTEPPLSARDEL
;
A
#
# COMPACT_ATOMS: atom_id res chain seq x y z
N MET A 1 52.16 -65.29 -45.25
CA MET A 1 51.78 -65.30 -43.82
C MET A 1 50.85 -64.11 -43.54
N ALA A 2 49.82 -64.34 -42.73
CA ALA A 2 48.97 -63.35 -42.04
C ALA A 2 48.01 -62.46 -42.87
N ALA A 3 46.81 -62.98 -43.16
CA ALA A 3 45.64 -62.16 -43.46
C ALA A 3 45.07 -61.58 -42.14
N LYS A 4 45.20 -60.27 -41.93
CA LYS A 4 44.61 -59.54 -40.79
C LYS A 4 43.10 -59.41 -40.98
N LYS A 5 42.33 -60.19 -40.22
CA LYS A 5 40.87 -59.99 -40.05
C LYS A 5 40.64 -58.80 -39.12
N ALA A 6 40.25 -57.66 -39.68
CA ALA A 6 39.74 -56.53 -38.92
C ALA A 6 38.30 -56.82 -38.46
N ARG A 7 38.08 -56.97 -37.16
CA ARG A 7 36.74 -57.02 -36.55
C ARG A 7 36.26 -55.57 -36.38
N ALA A 8 35.32 -55.16 -37.23
CA ALA A 8 34.56 -53.93 -37.03
C ALA A 8 33.59 -54.15 -35.86
N LEU A 9 33.84 -53.48 -34.73
CA LEU A 9 32.86 -53.38 -33.65
C LEU A 9 31.78 -52.38 -34.08
N LEU A 10 30.58 -52.89 -34.33
CA LEU A 10 29.39 -52.10 -34.59
C LEU A 10 28.85 -51.60 -33.25
N THR A 11 29.14 -50.35 -32.89
CA THR A 11 28.58 -49.72 -31.69
C THR A 11 27.13 -49.34 -31.97
N ILE A 12 26.18 -50.13 -31.47
CA ILE A 12 24.75 -49.82 -31.54
C ILE A 12 24.46 -48.79 -30.44
N THR A 13 24.43 -47.52 -30.79
CA THR A 13 23.93 -46.45 -29.91
C THR A 13 22.40 -46.56 -29.89
N LEU A 14 21.85 -47.23 -28.88
CA LEU A 14 20.41 -47.14 -28.57
C LEU A 14 20.14 -45.70 -28.12
N ALA A 15 19.82 -44.82 -29.07
CA ALA A 15 19.19 -43.54 -28.78
C ALA A 15 17.73 -43.85 -28.42
N ALA A 16 17.51 -44.38 -27.20
CA ALA A 16 16.20 -44.35 -26.59
C ALA A 16 15.83 -42.88 -26.45
N GLY A 17 14.98 -42.38 -27.35
CA GLY A 17 14.39 -41.06 -27.25
C GLY A 17 13.51 -41.02 -26.03
N LEU A 18 14.13 -40.84 -24.85
CA LEU A 18 13.47 -40.50 -23.60
C LEU A 18 12.75 -39.19 -23.86
N HIS A 19 11.46 -39.29 -24.13
CA HIS A 19 10.61 -38.15 -24.39
C HIS A 19 10.53 -37.35 -23.09
N ALA A 20 11.29 -36.26 -23.01
CA ALA A 20 11.28 -35.43 -21.83
C ALA A 20 9.94 -34.68 -21.75
N CYS A 21 9.21 -34.82 -20.66
CA CYS A 21 8.01 -34.03 -20.45
C CYS A 21 8.39 -32.56 -20.23
N PRO A 22 7.73 -31.63 -20.94
CA PRO A 22 7.94 -30.21 -20.70
C PRO A 22 7.43 -29.82 -19.31
N THR A 23 7.86 -28.65 -18.84
CA THR A 23 7.28 -28.01 -17.65
C THR A 23 5.77 -27.87 -17.79
N GLY A 24 5.05 -27.93 -16.68
CA GLY A 24 3.58 -27.94 -16.64
C GLY A 24 2.93 -29.29 -16.96
N SER A 25 3.72 -30.34 -17.21
CA SER A 25 3.26 -31.72 -17.32
C SER A 25 4.00 -32.64 -16.35
N ARG A 26 3.34 -33.71 -15.92
CA ARG A 26 3.96 -34.79 -15.14
C ARG A 26 4.23 -36.03 -15.98
N LEU A 27 5.35 -36.69 -15.75
CA LEU A 27 5.74 -37.95 -16.37
C LEU A 27 5.02 -39.11 -15.68
N GLN A 28 4.30 -39.93 -16.45
CA GLN A 28 3.69 -41.18 -15.98
C GLN A 28 4.66 -42.37 -16.12
N SER A 29 4.33 -43.48 -15.45
CA SER A 29 5.13 -44.72 -15.47
C SER A 29 5.23 -45.38 -16.85
N ASP A 30 4.29 -45.10 -17.75
CA ASP A 30 4.29 -45.58 -19.14
C ASP A 30 5.12 -44.69 -20.08
N GLY A 31 5.74 -43.62 -19.55
CA GLY A 31 6.50 -42.65 -20.32
C GLY A 31 5.64 -41.55 -20.97
N SER A 32 4.33 -41.53 -20.74
CA SER A 32 3.45 -40.46 -21.23
C SER A 32 3.54 -39.20 -20.37
N CYS A 33 3.27 -38.05 -20.99
CA CYS A 33 3.23 -36.75 -20.31
C CYS A 33 1.77 -36.34 -20.11
N VAL A 34 1.37 -36.13 -18.86
CA VAL A 34 0.02 -35.67 -18.52
C VAL A 34 0.07 -34.24 -18.03
N PRO A 35 -0.70 -33.31 -18.63
CA PRO A 35 -0.74 -31.92 -18.22
C PRO A 35 -1.23 -31.79 -16.78
N CYS A 36 -0.64 -30.86 -16.03
CA CYS A 36 -1.16 -30.52 -14.71
C CYS A 36 -2.56 -29.93 -14.82
N ALA A 37 -3.46 -30.37 -13.94
CA ALA A 37 -4.83 -29.87 -13.88
C ALA A 37 -4.85 -28.41 -13.38
N PRO A 38 -5.90 -27.62 -13.69
CA PRO A 38 -6.04 -26.27 -13.15
C PRO A 38 -5.86 -26.22 -11.63
N GLY A 39 -5.08 -25.24 -11.15
CA GLY A 39 -4.68 -25.12 -9.74
C GLY A 39 -3.47 -25.97 -9.35
N THR A 40 -2.82 -26.65 -10.30
CA THR A 40 -1.56 -27.37 -10.09
C THR A 40 -0.53 -27.03 -11.18
N TYR A 41 0.76 -27.15 -10.88
CA TYR A 41 1.86 -26.82 -11.79
C TYR A 41 3.02 -27.81 -11.69
N ALA A 42 3.90 -27.84 -12.69
CA ALA A 42 5.14 -28.63 -12.66
C ALA A 42 6.32 -27.74 -13.09
N PRO A 43 7.20 -27.31 -12.17
CA PRO A 43 8.22 -26.30 -12.46
C PRO A 43 9.39 -26.85 -13.27
N GLU A 44 9.68 -28.14 -13.14
CA GLU A 44 10.82 -28.79 -13.78
C GLU A 44 10.37 -29.77 -14.87
N PRO A 45 11.13 -29.92 -15.96
CA PRO A 45 10.87 -30.97 -16.94
C PRO A 45 10.96 -32.36 -16.28
N ASN A 46 10.16 -33.31 -16.78
CA ASN A 46 10.04 -34.66 -16.21
C ASN A 46 9.61 -34.73 -14.74
N SER A 47 8.94 -33.70 -14.22
CA SER A 47 8.31 -33.78 -12.90
C SER A 47 7.43 -35.02 -12.80
N THR A 48 7.54 -35.81 -11.73
CA THR A 48 6.70 -37.01 -11.53
C THR A 48 5.38 -36.69 -10.85
N ALA A 49 5.21 -35.45 -10.38
CA ALA A 49 4.02 -34.94 -9.71
C ALA A 49 3.72 -33.50 -10.12
N CYS A 50 2.45 -33.12 -10.06
CA CYS A 50 2.03 -31.73 -10.13
C CYS A 50 1.91 -31.19 -8.70
N LEU A 51 2.50 -30.03 -8.44
CA LEU A 51 2.44 -29.33 -7.17
C LEU A 51 1.16 -28.50 -7.12
N ALA A 52 0.47 -28.51 -5.98
CA ALA A 52 -0.69 -27.66 -5.77
C ALA A 52 -0.25 -26.19 -5.66
N CYS A 53 -1.04 -25.31 -6.26
CA CYS A 53 -0.89 -23.89 -6.05
C CYS A 53 -1.21 -23.49 -4.60
N ALA A 54 -0.50 -22.48 -4.09
CA ALA A 54 -0.83 -21.88 -2.80
C ALA A 54 -2.27 -21.32 -2.83
N PRO A 55 -3.02 -21.31 -1.71
CA PRO A 55 -4.37 -20.75 -1.68
C PRO A 55 -4.43 -19.34 -2.27
N GLY A 56 -5.33 -19.09 -3.24
CA GLY A 56 -5.42 -17.79 -3.94
C GLY A 56 -4.49 -17.65 -5.16
N ALA A 57 -3.68 -18.67 -5.46
CA ALA A 57 -2.95 -18.79 -6.70
C ALA A 57 -3.70 -19.70 -7.68
N LEU A 58 -3.70 -19.34 -8.95
CA LEU A 58 -4.23 -20.13 -10.05
C LEU A 58 -3.08 -20.55 -10.97
N ALA A 59 -3.13 -21.80 -11.42
CA ALA A 59 -2.36 -22.27 -12.56
C ALA A 59 -3.35 -22.71 -13.63
N PRO A 60 -3.31 -22.16 -14.86
CA PRO A 60 -4.04 -22.76 -15.96
C PRO A 60 -3.51 -24.18 -16.22
N ALA A 61 -4.26 -24.99 -16.95
CA ALA A 61 -3.77 -26.30 -17.38
C ALA A 61 -2.44 -26.13 -18.14
N GLN A 62 -1.47 -27.02 -17.90
CA GLN A 62 -0.12 -26.97 -18.48
C GLN A 62 0.78 -25.81 -18.00
N SER A 63 0.51 -25.20 -16.84
CA SER A 63 1.38 -24.13 -16.34
C SER A 63 2.66 -24.66 -15.68
N SER A 64 3.79 -24.01 -15.95
CA SER A 64 5.06 -24.21 -15.25
C SER A 64 5.14 -23.49 -13.90
N ALA A 65 4.20 -22.58 -13.62
CA ALA A 65 4.17 -21.81 -12.37
C ALA A 65 2.74 -21.46 -11.95
N CYS A 66 2.53 -21.21 -10.66
CA CYS A 66 1.30 -20.57 -10.20
C CYS A 66 1.37 -19.07 -10.44
N ARG A 67 0.26 -18.47 -10.80
CA ARG A 67 0.07 -17.02 -10.86
C ARG A 67 -0.94 -16.64 -9.78
N CYS A 68 -0.78 -15.48 -9.17
CA CYS A 68 -1.83 -15.00 -8.30
C CYS A 68 -3.00 -14.56 -9.17
N ASP A 69 -4.22 -14.88 -8.74
CA ASP A 69 -5.40 -14.29 -9.34
C ASP A 69 -5.41 -12.81 -8.92
N ALA A 70 -4.62 -12.01 -9.62
CA ALA A 70 -4.75 -10.57 -9.57
C ALA A 70 -6.17 -10.31 -10.05
N LEU A 71 -7.06 -10.00 -9.10
CA LEU A 71 -8.47 -9.69 -9.37
C LEU A 71 -8.57 -8.98 -10.71
N ALA A 72 -9.32 -9.60 -11.63
CA ALA A 72 -9.36 -9.34 -13.06
C ALA A 72 -9.92 -7.95 -13.46
N ASP A 73 -9.84 -6.95 -12.58
CA ASP A 73 -10.24 -5.59 -12.85
C ASP A 73 -8.95 -4.73 -13.00
N ASP A 74 -8.51 -4.54 -14.25
CA ASP A 74 -7.57 -3.51 -14.74
C ASP A 74 -6.04 -3.66 -14.63
N PHE A 75 -5.47 -4.74 -14.08
CA PHE A 75 -4.01 -4.92 -14.09
C PHE A 75 -3.52 -5.82 -15.25
N ALA A 76 -2.91 -5.20 -16.26
CA ALA A 76 -2.22 -5.90 -17.35
C ALA A 76 -1.07 -6.76 -16.78
N ALA A 77 -1.24 -8.08 -16.83
CA ALA A 77 -0.36 -9.09 -16.25
C ALA A 77 0.66 -9.63 -17.27
N ASP A 78 1.39 -8.75 -17.95
CA ASP A 78 2.49 -9.14 -18.82
C ASP A 78 3.83 -8.99 -18.05
N ASP A 79 4.63 -10.06 -18.00
CA ASP A 79 6.06 -10.10 -17.62
C ASP A 79 6.53 -10.17 -16.15
N LEU A 80 5.82 -10.87 -15.24
CA LEU A 80 6.42 -11.24 -13.94
C LEU A 80 6.44 -12.75 -13.69
N ASP A 81 7.55 -13.39 -14.08
CA ASP A 81 7.97 -14.69 -13.56
C ASP A 81 8.30 -14.53 -12.06
N LEU A 82 7.35 -14.92 -11.21
CA LEU A 82 7.50 -14.85 -9.76
C LEU A 82 8.02 -16.18 -9.21
N PRO A 83 8.99 -16.16 -8.27
CA PRO A 83 9.39 -17.36 -7.56
C PRO A 83 8.18 -17.98 -6.86
N THR A 84 8.06 -19.29 -7.01
CA THR A 84 7.00 -20.15 -6.50
C THR A 84 6.88 -20.07 -4.98
N GLY A 85 6.00 -19.20 -4.48
CA GLY A 85 5.75 -19.09 -3.05
C GLY A 85 4.70 -18.06 -2.68
N ALA A 86 3.48 -18.54 -2.42
CA ALA A 86 2.36 -17.85 -1.76
C ALA A 86 1.73 -16.65 -2.50
N CYS A 87 0.71 -16.94 -3.30
CA CYS A 87 -0.42 -16.03 -3.37
C CYS A 87 -1.19 -16.16 -2.06
N ALA A 88 -1.68 -15.04 -1.54
CA ALA A 88 -2.28 -14.99 -0.22
C ALA A 88 -3.68 -15.64 -0.21
N ALA A 89 -3.95 -16.42 0.85
CA ALA A 89 -5.27 -16.93 1.18
C ALA A 89 -6.32 -15.79 1.28
N VAL A 90 -7.60 -16.17 1.17
CA VAL A 90 -8.81 -15.31 1.15
C VAL A 90 -8.56 -13.95 1.79
N SER A 91 -8.51 -12.93 0.94
CA SER A 91 -8.31 -11.56 1.38
C SER A 91 -9.65 -10.85 1.51
N HIS A 92 -9.80 -10.09 2.59
CA HIS A 92 -10.97 -9.25 2.82
C HIS A 92 -10.54 -7.79 2.92
N TRP A 93 -11.42 -6.90 2.49
CA TRP A 93 -11.25 -5.48 2.71
C TRP A 93 -11.59 -5.15 4.16
N SER A 94 -10.73 -4.38 4.81
CA SER A 94 -11.01 -3.77 6.10
C SER A 94 -12.25 -2.87 6.00
N ALA A 95 -12.77 -2.46 7.17
CA ALA A 95 -13.68 -1.33 7.22
C ALA A 95 -13.00 -0.08 6.63
N PRO A 96 -13.76 0.84 6.00
CA PRO A 96 -13.26 2.14 5.58
C PRO A 96 -12.69 2.93 6.75
N LEU A 97 -11.55 3.58 6.52
CA LEU A 97 -10.93 4.55 7.40
C LEU A 97 -11.79 5.82 7.33
N ARG A 98 -12.95 5.78 7.98
CA ARG A 98 -13.86 6.92 8.07
C ARG A 98 -13.21 8.00 8.93
N LEU A 99 -12.40 8.85 8.32
CA LEU A 99 -12.08 10.16 8.88
C LEU A 99 -13.41 10.85 9.19
N ARG A 100 -13.60 11.26 10.44
CA ARG A 100 -14.87 11.76 10.96
C ARG A 100 -15.00 13.23 10.63
N PHE A 101 -15.38 13.51 9.38
CA PHE A 101 -15.72 14.85 8.91
C PHE A 101 -17.10 15.34 9.35
N GLU A 102 -17.83 14.51 10.10
CA GLU A 102 -19.21 14.72 10.55
C GLU A 102 -19.41 16.09 11.25
N LYS A 103 -18.34 16.70 11.79
CA LYS A 103 -18.41 17.98 12.49
C LYS A 103 -18.39 19.24 11.63
N ARG A 104 -18.15 19.18 10.30
CA ARG A 104 -17.94 20.42 9.51
C ARG A 104 -19.05 20.87 8.58
N CYS A 105 -20.17 20.15 8.53
CA CYS A 105 -21.40 20.75 8.00
C CYS A 105 -22.02 21.79 8.95
N GLU A 106 -21.39 22.03 10.11
CA GLU A 106 -21.74 23.05 11.09
C GLU A 106 -20.72 24.21 11.16
N LEU A 107 -19.97 24.48 10.06
CA LEU A 107 -19.06 25.63 10.06
C LEU A 107 -19.86 26.94 10.13
N HIS A 108 -19.56 27.76 11.15
CA HIS A 108 -20.09 29.10 11.46
C HIS A 108 -21.34 29.24 12.34
N GLY A 109 -21.78 28.21 13.08
CA GLY A 109 -22.90 28.38 14.04
C GLY A 109 -24.24 28.78 13.39
N VAL A 110 -24.27 28.80 12.05
CA VAL A 110 -25.45 28.79 11.22
C VAL A 110 -25.69 27.31 10.96
N LYS A 111 -26.87 26.81 11.32
CA LYS A 111 -27.35 25.51 10.83
C LYS A 111 -27.42 25.61 9.31
N LEU A 112 -26.34 25.24 8.62
CA LEU A 112 -26.36 25.08 7.19
C LEU A 112 -27.30 23.92 6.88
N THR A 113 -28.03 24.09 5.79
CA THR A 113 -29.01 23.16 5.25
C THR A 113 -28.48 21.72 5.19
N PRO A 114 -29.35 20.70 5.29
CA PRO A 114 -29.01 19.29 5.51
C PRO A 114 -28.30 18.57 4.33
N THR A 115 -27.60 19.28 3.46
CA THR A 115 -27.08 18.75 2.20
C THR A 115 -25.61 19.06 1.99
N CYS A 116 -24.75 18.64 2.91
CA CYS A 116 -23.38 18.34 2.51
C CYS A 116 -23.41 17.06 1.67
N THR A 117 -23.59 17.19 0.36
CA THR A 117 -23.50 16.07 -0.55
C THR A 117 -22.04 15.87 -0.94
N TRP A 118 -21.51 14.70 -0.61
CA TRP A 118 -20.22 14.23 -1.09
C TRP A 118 -20.44 13.40 -2.34
N ARG A 119 -19.75 13.74 -3.43
CA ARG A 119 -19.69 12.89 -4.61
C ARG A 119 -18.38 12.13 -4.61
N VAL A 120 -18.47 10.81 -4.73
CA VAL A 120 -17.28 9.99 -5.02
C VAL A 120 -16.80 10.40 -6.41
N ALA A 121 -15.63 11.02 -6.46
CA ALA A 121 -15.00 11.46 -7.70
C ALA A 121 -14.24 10.30 -8.35
N GLU A 122 -13.52 9.52 -7.53
CA GLU A 122 -12.67 8.43 -8.00
C GLU A 122 -12.50 7.36 -6.92
N ARG A 123 -12.38 6.11 -7.34
CA ARG A 123 -12.00 4.98 -6.47
C ARG A 123 -10.97 4.13 -7.20
N ARG A 124 -9.88 3.80 -6.50
CA ARG A 124 -8.79 2.96 -7.02
C ARG A 124 -8.39 1.92 -6.01
N ALA A 125 -8.32 0.67 -6.43
CA ALA A 125 -7.75 -0.42 -5.67
C ALA A 125 -6.36 -0.76 -6.20
N LEU A 126 -5.38 -0.81 -5.30
CA LEU A 126 -3.99 -1.10 -5.59
C LEU A 126 -3.63 -2.38 -4.85
N GLY A 127 -3.27 -3.43 -5.59
CA GLY A 127 -2.87 -4.71 -5.02
C GLY A 127 -1.38 -4.95 -5.14
N CYS A 128 -0.83 -5.69 -4.19
CA CYS A 128 0.42 -6.42 -4.39
C CYS A 128 0.10 -7.71 -5.16
N PRO A 129 0.60 -7.88 -6.41
CA PRO A 129 0.31 -9.08 -7.19
C PRO A 129 0.73 -10.36 -6.47
N CYS A 130 1.79 -10.29 -5.67
CA CYS A 130 2.22 -11.37 -4.78
C CYS A 130 2.82 -10.77 -3.50
N GLY A 131 2.46 -11.33 -2.35
CA GLY A 131 3.01 -10.95 -1.05
C GLY A 131 2.32 -9.78 -0.36
N ALA A 132 2.91 -9.39 0.77
CA ALA A 132 2.44 -8.30 1.58
C ALA A 132 2.91 -6.94 1.06
N LEU A 133 2.11 -5.93 1.36
CA LEU A 133 2.50 -4.53 1.29
C LEU A 133 3.56 -4.30 2.37
N ASP A 134 4.68 -3.70 2.00
CA ASP A 134 5.80 -3.41 2.92
C ASP A 134 6.12 -1.90 2.97
N GLY A 135 5.36 -1.10 2.24
CA GLY A 135 5.51 0.34 2.22
C GLY A 135 4.52 1.04 1.31
N LEU A 136 4.59 2.36 1.32
CA LEU A 136 3.74 3.26 0.57
C LEU A 136 4.58 4.44 0.10
N ASP A 137 4.65 4.64 -1.21
CA ASP A 137 5.12 5.89 -1.79
C ASP A 137 3.91 6.78 -2.05
N PHE A 138 4.07 8.08 -1.83
CA PHE A 138 3.02 9.05 -2.14
C PHE A 138 3.60 10.32 -2.75
N LYS A 139 2.80 10.93 -3.60
CA LYS A 139 3.01 12.27 -4.15
C LYS A 139 1.92 13.17 -3.62
N TYR A 140 2.29 14.40 -3.31
CA TYR A 140 1.34 15.43 -2.97
C TYR A 140 1.71 16.72 -3.69
N GLY A 141 0.70 17.47 -4.08
CA GLY A 141 0.85 18.74 -4.77
C GLY A 141 -0.40 19.59 -4.62
N ARG A 142 -0.38 20.79 -5.19
CA ARG A 142 -1.54 21.67 -5.26
C ARG A 142 -1.64 22.26 -6.65
N SER A 143 -2.85 22.23 -7.20
CA SER A 143 -3.17 22.96 -8.42
C SER A 143 -3.71 24.34 -8.04
N ASN A 144 -2.92 25.39 -8.25
CA ASN A 144 -3.40 26.76 -7.99
C ASN A 144 -4.51 27.19 -8.96
N ALA A 145 -4.59 26.57 -10.14
CA ALA A 145 -5.57 26.93 -11.16
C ALA A 145 -6.95 26.34 -10.88
N GLU A 146 -6.97 25.12 -10.35
CA GLU A 146 -8.22 24.38 -10.09
C GLU A 146 -8.56 24.32 -8.59
N ASP A 147 -7.71 24.95 -7.75
CA ASP A 147 -7.82 25.13 -6.30
C ASP A 147 -8.11 23.83 -5.54
N TYR A 148 -7.35 22.79 -5.85
CA TYR A 148 -7.40 21.53 -5.12
C TYR A 148 -6.01 21.01 -4.79
N ASP A 149 -5.96 20.20 -3.74
CA ASP A 149 -4.78 19.45 -3.35
C ASP A 149 -4.82 18.06 -3.99
N LEU A 150 -3.68 17.65 -4.53
CA LEU A 150 -3.52 16.41 -5.25
C LEU A 150 -2.76 15.39 -4.40
N TYR A 151 -3.26 14.15 -4.36
CA TYR A 151 -2.60 13.02 -3.69
C TYR A 151 -2.66 11.78 -4.56
N ASP A 152 -1.51 11.15 -4.78
CA ASP A 152 -1.41 9.92 -5.56
C ASP A 152 -0.52 8.97 -4.79
N LEU A 153 -0.93 7.72 -4.78
CA LEU A 153 -0.38 6.70 -3.90
C LEU A 153 0.11 5.53 -4.73
N LYS A 154 1.16 4.89 -4.25
CA LYS A 154 1.80 3.78 -4.94
C LYS A 154 2.29 2.77 -3.89
N PRO A 155 1.67 1.58 -3.83
CA PRO A 155 2.05 0.58 -2.85
C PRO A 155 3.46 0.05 -3.14
N ARG A 156 4.15 -0.39 -2.08
CA ARG A 156 5.37 -1.18 -2.17
C ARG A 156 5.08 -2.59 -1.70
N CYS A 157 5.62 -3.57 -2.41
CA CYS A 157 5.31 -4.98 -2.28
C CYS A 157 6.61 -5.79 -2.34
N ALA A 158 7.04 -6.32 -1.20
CA ALA A 158 8.26 -7.13 -1.06
C ALA A 158 9.49 -6.50 -1.75
N GLY A 159 9.78 -5.24 -1.44
CA GLY A 159 10.91 -4.46 -1.93
C GLY A 159 10.67 -3.84 -3.31
N ARG A 160 9.60 -4.22 -4.01
CA ARG A 160 9.25 -3.68 -5.33
C ARG A 160 8.22 -2.59 -5.22
N THR A 161 8.30 -1.64 -6.11
CA THR A 161 7.35 -0.53 -6.16
C THR A 161 6.26 -0.84 -7.19
N GLY A 162 5.00 -0.69 -6.80
CA GLY A 162 3.84 -0.88 -7.68
C GLY A 162 3.62 0.30 -8.64
N GLN A 163 2.44 0.33 -9.26
CA GLN A 163 2.01 1.46 -10.08
C GLN A 163 1.35 2.54 -9.22
N TRP A 164 1.47 3.79 -9.66
CA TRP A 164 0.69 4.90 -9.12
C TRP A 164 -0.81 4.63 -9.30
N ALA A 165 -1.62 5.05 -8.34
CA ALA A 165 -3.08 4.97 -8.43
C ALA A 165 -3.66 5.84 -9.55
N ARG A 166 -2.87 6.82 -10.02
CA ARG A 166 -3.23 7.77 -11.07
C ARG A 166 -4.43 8.63 -10.68
N LEU A 167 -4.53 8.96 -9.40
CA LEU A 167 -5.52 9.91 -8.91
C LEU A 167 -5.21 11.31 -9.49
N LEU A 168 -5.89 11.71 -10.56
CA LEU A 168 -5.91 13.06 -11.18
C LEU A 168 -4.63 13.93 -11.18
N PHE A 169 -3.41 13.38 -11.17
CA PHE A 169 -2.20 14.19 -11.40
C PHE A 169 -2.03 14.47 -12.89
N ARG A 170 -2.25 15.72 -13.29
CA ARG A 170 -1.77 16.20 -14.58
C ARG A 170 -0.26 16.40 -14.50
N ALA A 171 0.48 15.90 -15.49
CA ALA A 171 1.95 15.79 -15.49
C ALA A 171 2.74 17.13 -15.40
N ARG A 172 2.08 18.29 -15.24
CA ARG A 172 2.71 19.63 -15.27
C ARG A 172 2.81 20.32 -13.92
N GLU A 173 2.32 19.71 -12.84
CA GLU A 173 2.26 20.38 -11.54
C GLU A 173 3.49 20.12 -10.68
N ARG A 174 3.85 21.10 -9.85
CA ARG A 174 4.94 20.93 -8.86
C ARG A 174 4.40 20.06 -7.73
N TYR A 175 5.00 18.90 -7.57
CA TYR A 175 4.68 17.99 -6.47
C TYR A 175 5.93 17.67 -5.66
N SER A 176 5.69 17.28 -4.41
CA SER A 176 6.68 16.65 -3.56
C SER A 176 6.33 15.18 -3.43
N SER A 177 7.32 14.35 -3.08
CA SER A 177 7.13 12.92 -2.89
C SER A 177 7.80 12.45 -1.61
N ALA A 178 7.18 11.49 -0.94
CA ALA A 178 7.74 10.83 0.22
C ALA A 178 7.44 9.32 0.15
N SER A 179 8.17 8.56 0.96
CA SER A 179 8.12 7.11 1.01
C SER A 179 8.12 6.66 2.45
N LEU A 180 7.23 5.72 2.76
CA LEU A 180 7.18 5.00 4.01
C LEU A 180 7.42 3.52 3.70
N ALA A 181 8.25 2.87 4.50
CA ALA A 181 8.51 1.44 4.36
C ALA A 181 8.74 0.84 5.75
N CYS A 182 8.26 -0.38 5.94
CA CYS A 182 8.63 -1.21 7.07
C CYS A 182 10.08 -1.69 6.94
N ALA A 183 10.64 -2.28 8.00
CA ALA A 183 11.95 -2.89 7.91
C ALA A 183 11.93 -4.06 6.91
N ALA A 184 13.10 -4.43 6.40
CA ALA A 184 13.21 -5.51 5.42
C ALA A 184 12.59 -6.82 5.97
N GLY A 185 11.61 -7.37 5.26
CA GLY A 185 10.90 -8.59 5.65
C GLY A 185 9.67 -8.36 6.52
N GLU A 186 9.41 -7.13 6.97
CA GLU A 186 8.19 -6.79 7.70
C GLU A 186 7.05 -6.41 6.74
N ALA A 187 5.84 -6.83 7.09
CA ALA A 187 4.64 -6.45 6.38
C ALA A 187 3.93 -5.28 7.08
N VAL A 188 3.25 -4.46 6.28
CA VAL A 188 2.27 -3.50 6.78
C VAL A 188 1.07 -4.27 7.33
N THR A 189 0.72 -3.93 8.56
CA THR A 189 -0.40 -4.48 9.33
C THR A 189 -1.48 -3.43 9.59
N GLY A 190 -1.19 -2.15 9.33
CA GLY A 190 -2.14 -1.06 9.55
C GLY A 190 -1.69 0.23 8.88
N LEU A 191 -2.64 1.12 8.65
CA LEU A 191 -2.46 2.43 8.06
C LEU A 191 -3.18 3.45 8.93
N ARG A 192 -2.49 4.51 9.30
CA ARG A 192 -3.05 5.67 9.99
C ARG A 192 -2.85 6.88 9.12
N VAL A 193 -3.90 7.67 9.00
CA VAL A 193 -3.92 8.90 8.21
C VAL A 193 -4.32 10.04 9.12
N THR A 194 -3.51 11.09 9.10
CA THR A 194 -3.81 12.36 9.77
C THR A 194 -4.11 13.39 8.70
N TYR A 195 -5.32 13.92 8.72
CA TYR A 195 -5.75 15.01 7.85
C TYR A 195 -5.67 16.33 8.61
N ALA A 196 -5.14 17.37 7.97
CA ALA A 196 -5.11 18.72 8.50
C ALA A 196 -5.61 19.72 7.45
N ARG A 197 -6.55 20.60 7.84
CA ARG A 197 -6.99 21.72 7.00
C ARG A 197 -6.42 23.02 7.49
N TYR A 198 -5.94 23.85 6.56
CA TYR A 198 -5.50 25.21 6.83
C TYR A 198 -6.44 26.19 6.11
N GLU A 199 -7.16 27.02 6.88
CA GLU A 199 -8.01 28.09 6.33
C GLU A 199 -7.23 29.08 5.45
N TRP A 200 -5.95 29.28 5.74
CA TRP A 200 -5.13 30.18 4.96
C TRP A 200 -4.51 29.48 3.75
N GLY A 201 -4.97 29.88 2.58
CA GLY A 201 -4.59 29.27 1.30
C GLY A 201 -5.23 27.91 1.10
N ASP A 202 -6.39 27.68 1.73
CA ASP A 202 -7.31 26.58 1.50
C ASP A 202 -6.64 25.22 1.27
N ALA A 203 -5.75 24.83 2.18
CA ALA A 203 -4.88 23.68 1.98
C ALA A 203 -5.28 22.51 2.86
N ASP A 204 -5.47 21.37 2.22
CA ASP A 204 -5.72 20.06 2.79
C ASP A 204 -4.43 19.24 2.76
N GLU A 205 -3.93 18.89 3.94
CA GLU A 205 -2.70 18.13 4.14
C GLU A 205 -3.00 16.74 4.70
N TYR A 206 -2.40 15.70 4.11
CA TYR A 206 -2.50 14.33 4.60
C TYR A 206 -1.12 13.81 5.00
N ASP A 207 -1.01 13.33 6.23
CA ASP A 207 0.13 12.60 6.76
C ASP A 207 -0.22 11.11 6.92
N PHE A 208 0.76 10.25 6.66
CA PHE A 208 0.60 8.80 6.62
C PHE A 208 1.56 8.14 7.61
N GLN A 209 1.06 7.15 8.34
CA GLN A 209 1.85 6.29 9.21
C GLN A 209 1.50 4.83 8.92
N LEU A 210 2.52 3.98 8.90
CA LEU A 210 2.36 2.54 8.71
C LEU A 210 2.51 1.84 10.06
N GLN A 211 1.72 0.80 10.29
CA GLN A 211 1.95 -0.14 11.37
C GLN A 211 2.72 -1.33 10.79
N CYS A 212 3.93 -1.56 11.28
CA CYS A 212 4.82 -2.62 10.84
C CYS A 212 5.00 -3.61 11.99
N ALA A 213 4.74 -4.91 11.75
CA ALA A 213 4.81 -5.94 12.78
C ALA A 213 4.04 -5.60 14.08
N GLY A 214 2.87 -4.94 13.96
CA GLY A 214 2.04 -4.51 15.09
C GLY A 214 2.47 -3.22 15.78
N ALA A 215 3.62 -2.63 15.42
CA ALA A 215 4.08 -1.36 15.96
C ALA A 215 3.87 -0.20 14.98
N TRP A 216 3.33 0.92 15.47
CA TRP A 216 3.17 2.14 14.67
C TRP A 216 4.53 2.78 14.42
N TRP A 217 4.94 2.83 13.16
CA TRP A 217 6.16 3.48 12.74
C TRP A 217 5.91 4.99 12.58
N THR A 218 6.48 5.75 13.51
CA THR A 218 6.56 7.21 13.41
C THR A 218 7.87 7.56 12.72
N ASN A 219 7.91 7.45 11.39
CA ASN A 219 8.90 8.25 10.69
C ASN A 219 8.41 9.70 10.76
N SER A 220 9.29 10.65 11.02
CA SER A 220 8.93 12.04 11.26
C SER A 220 8.43 12.73 9.98
N SER A 221 7.24 12.37 9.51
CA SER A 221 6.46 13.15 8.56
C SER A 221 5.41 13.93 9.34
N ALA A 222 5.84 14.65 10.37
CA ALA A 222 5.02 15.72 10.90
C ALA A 222 4.70 16.64 9.72
N LEU A 223 3.40 16.75 9.37
CA LEU A 223 2.78 17.82 8.60
C LEU A 223 3.79 18.92 8.30
N HIS A 224 4.13 19.09 7.03
CA HIS A 224 5.30 19.78 6.51
C HIS A 224 5.69 20.93 7.45
N PRO A 225 6.85 20.86 8.13
CA PRO A 225 7.22 21.84 9.18
C PRO A 225 7.39 23.26 8.64
N THR A 226 7.28 23.45 7.32
CA THR A 226 7.29 24.74 6.66
C THR A 226 6.09 25.60 7.06
N ARG A 227 4.96 25.00 7.48
CA ARG A 227 3.81 25.77 7.96
C ARG A 227 3.82 25.86 9.48
N ARG A 228 4.40 26.95 10.00
CA ARG A 228 4.34 27.32 11.44
C ARG A 228 2.93 27.59 11.98
N ARG A 229 1.87 27.42 11.18
CA ARG A 229 0.50 27.74 11.56
C ARG A 229 -0.21 26.49 12.05
N ARG A 230 -1.07 26.65 13.06
CA ARG A 230 -1.94 25.57 13.52
C ARG A 230 -3.04 25.33 12.47
N PRO A 231 -3.36 24.07 12.13
CA PRO A 231 -4.47 23.79 11.25
C PRO A 231 -5.80 24.15 11.94
N SER A 232 -6.80 24.53 11.15
CA SER A 232 -8.15 24.82 11.64
C SER A 232 -8.95 23.55 11.93
N ALA A 233 -8.62 22.45 11.26
CA ALA A 233 -9.06 21.10 11.62
C ALA A 233 -7.88 20.16 11.58
N LEU A 234 -7.89 19.24 12.52
CA LEU A 234 -7.01 18.08 12.55
C LEU A 234 -7.90 16.88 12.87
N ASP A 235 -7.83 15.86 12.03
CA ASP A 235 -8.48 14.58 12.28
C ASP A 235 -7.50 13.45 12.01
N THR A 236 -7.60 12.38 12.79
CA THR A 236 -6.74 11.21 12.66
C THR A 236 -7.61 9.97 12.73
N ALA A 237 -7.46 9.10 11.74
CA ALA A 237 -8.08 7.78 11.76
C ALA A 237 -7.06 6.71 11.37
N ALA A 238 -7.33 5.49 11.82
CA ALA A 238 -6.48 4.34 11.58
C ALA A 238 -7.32 3.14 11.19
N VAL A 239 -6.73 2.27 10.38
CA VAL A 239 -7.28 0.98 9.99
C VAL A 239 -6.19 -0.06 10.14
N GLU A 240 -6.53 -1.16 10.80
CA GLU A 240 -5.60 -2.25 11.08
C GLU A 240 -6.16 -3.55 10.50
N CYS A 241 -5.26 -4.36 9.95
CA CYS A 241 -5.53 -5.77 9.74
C CYS A 241 -5.60 -6.46 11.12
N GLY A 242 -6.51 -7.41 11.28
CA GLY A 242 -6.62 -8.17 12.52
C GLY A 242 -5.35 -8.99 12.85
N PRO A 243 -5.28 -9.57 14.07
CA PRO A 243 -4.10 -10.29 14.54
C PRO A 243 -3.64 -11.39 13.57
N GLY A 244 -2.33 -11.47 13.32
CA GLY A 244 -1.74 -12.46 12.39
C GLY A 244 -2.00 -12.17 10.90
N MET A 245 -2.61 -11.04 10.57
CA MET A 245 -2.89 -10.63 9.20
C MET A 245 -1.98 -9.50 8.73
N ALA A 246 -1.67 -9.50 7.44
CA ALA A 246 -0.90 -8.46 6.77
C ALA A 246 -1.76 -7.82 5.67
N ALA A 247 -1.46 -6.58 5.32
CA ALA A 247 -2.04 -5.91 4.17
C ALA A 247 -1.38 -6.44 2.89
N CYS A 248 -2.17 -6.75 1.87
CA CYS A 248 -1.71 -7.05 0.50
C CYS A 248 -2.26 -6.06 -0.53
N GLY A 249 -3.01 -5.04 -0.10
CA GLY A 249 -3.54 -4.03 -1.00
C GLY A 249 -4.11 -2.83 -0.25
N LEU A 250 -4.34 -1.77 -1.00
CA LEU A 250 -4.83 -0.48 -0.56
C LEU A 250 -5.92 -0.02 -1.54
N GLU A 251 -7.11 0.28 -1.05
CA GLU A 251 -8.14 0.99 -1.80
C GLU A 251 -8.20 2.42 -1.30
N VAL A 252 -8.23 3.36 -2.25
CA VAL A 252 -8.32 4.79 -2.01
C VAL A 252 -9.56 5.30 -2.71
N THR A 253 -10.43 5.97 -1.98
CA THR A 253 -11.60 6.65 -2.52
C THR A 253 -11.44 8.14 -2.33
N ARG A 254 -11.45 8.90 -3.43
CA ARG A 254 -11.54 10.36 -3.39
C ARG A 254 -12.99 10.78 -3.51
N ALA A 255 -13.46 11.57 -2.56
CA ALA A 255 -14.74 12.25 -2.61
C ALA A 255 -14.53 13.77 -2.61
N ARG A 256 -15.39 14.47 -3.33
CA ARG A 256 -15.41 15.93 -3.38
C ARG A 256 -16.73 16.44 -2.85
N GLN A 257 -16.68 17.53 -2.09
CA GLN A 257 -17.88 18.25 -1.69
C GLN A 257 -18.45 19.02 -2.89
N GLU A 258 -19.74 18.86 -3.21
CA GLU A 258 -20.34 19.48 -4.42
C GLU A 258 -20.22 21.01 -4.45
N ASP A 259 -20.42 21.65 -3.30
CA ASP A 259 -20.38 23.10 -3.16
C ASP A 259 -19.07 23.60 -2.52
N GLY A 260 -18.07 22.72 -2.42
CA GLY A 260 -16.85 22.96 -1.67
C GLY A 260 -15.56 22.78 -2.46
N ASP A 261 -14.51 23.35 -1.90
CA ASP A 261 -13.10 23.16 -2.26
C ASP A 261 -12.47 21.97 -1.52
N VAL A 262 -13.23 21.30 -0.65
CA VAL A 262 -12.73 20.22 0.19
C VAL A 262 -12.63 18.92 -0.59
N ASP A 263 -11.41 18.36 -0.61
CA ASP A 263 -11.14 17.01 -1.09
C ASP A 263 -10.94 16.05 0.07
N LEU A 264 -11.69 14.95 0.03
CA LEU A 264 -11.65 13.89 1.02
C LEU A 264 -11.06 12.62 0.43
N LEU A 265 -10.06 12.06 1.10
CA LEU A 265 -9.54 10.72 0.83
C LEU A 265 -9.97 9.75 1.93
N ASP A 266 -10.60 8.65 1.54
CA ASP A 266 -10.91 7.50 2.39
C ASP A 266 -10.05 6.31 1.96
N PHE A 267 -9.64 5.49 2.94
CA PHE A 267 -8.64 4.44 2.75
C PHE A 267 -9.14 3.10 3.30
N ARG A 268 -8.80 2.01 2.62
CA ARG A 268 -9.07 0.64 3.07
C ARG A 268 -7.88 -0.25 2.80
N LEU A 269 -7.58 -1.14 3.73
CA LEU A 269 -6.57 -2.17 3.52
C LEU A 269 -7.24 -3.46 3.07
N ARG A 270 -6.62 -4.14 2.13
CA ARG A 270 -6.95 -5.53 1.82
C ARG A 270 -6.05 -6.40 2.67
N CYS A 271 -6.63 -7.15 3.60
CA CYS A 271 -5.89 -7.94 4.58
C CYS A 271 -5.93 -9.44 4.23
N PHE A 272 -4.85 -10.15 4.53
CA PHE A 272 -4.74 -11.61 4.37
C PHE A 272 -4.03 -12.26 5.56
N SER A 273 -4.34 -13.52 5.83
CA SER A 273 -3.66 -14.28 6.89
C SER A 273 -2.25 -14.67 6.46
N THR A 274 -1.25 -14.37 7.30
CA THR A 274 0.17 -14.68 7.02
C THR A 274 0.52 -16.15 7.23
N GLY A 275 -0.40 -16.98 7.73
CA GLY A 275 -0.22 -18.43 7.89
C GLY A 275 0.81 -18.84 8.95
N THR A 276 1.53 -17.90 9.57
CA THR A 276 2.52 -18.16 10.63
C THR A 276 1.90 -18.51 11.99
N GLY A 277 0.58 -18.35 12.15
CA GLY A 277 -0.15 -18.66 13.39
C GLY A 277 -0.35 -20.15 13.71
N ALA A 278 0.25 -21.08 12.97
CA ALA A 278 0.07 -22.53 13.19
C ALA A 278 1.20 -23.20 14.00
N ALA A 279 2.13 -22.43 14.58
CA ALA A 279 3.27 -22.98 15.34
C ALA A 279 3.43 -22.41 16.75
N GLU A 280 2.41 -21.79 17.33
CA GLU A 280 2.32 -21.76 18.80
C GLU A 280 1.88 -23.15 19.23
N GLY A 281 2.87 -23.98 19.57
CA GLY A 281 2.62 -25.31 20.11
C GLY A 281 1.63 -25.21 21.27
N GLU A 282 0.54 -25.98 21.16
CA GLU A 282 -0.13 -26.52 22.33
C GLU A 282 0.95 -27.18 23.19
N ALA A 283 1.46 -26.45 24.17
CA ALA A 283 1.99 -27.06 25.37
C ALA A 283 0.78 -27.78 26.00
N SER A 284 0.57 -29.03 25.60
CA SER A 284 -0.27 -29.96 26.33
C SER A 284 0.36 -30.11 27.72
N GLY A 285 -0.07 -29.23 28.62
CA GLY A 285 0.15 -29.35 30.04
C GLY A 285 -0.54 -30.63 30.49
N GLU A 286 0.25 -31.69 30.56
CA GLU A 286 -0.10 -32.93 31.24
C GLU A 286 -0.33 -32.58 32.72
N SER A 287 -1.61 -32.44 33.10
CA SER A 287 -2.02 -32.15 34.46
C SER A 287 -1.75 -33.38 35.32
N HIS A 288 -0.61 -33.40 36.02
CA HIS A 288 -0.42 -34.27 37.16
C HIS A 288 -1.27 -33.73 38.33
N ASP A 289 -2.32 -34.47 38.64
CA ASP A 289 -3.08 -34.36 39.88
C ASP A 289 -2.14 -34.39 41.09
N ASN A 290 -2.13 -33.32 41.87
CA ASN A 290 -1.64 -33.38 43.24
C ASN A 290 -2.64 -32.68 44.17
N ALA A 291 -3.40 -33.51 44.87
CA ALA A 291 -4.34 -33.12 45.89
C ALA A 291 -3.59 -32.51 47.09
N GLY A 292 -3.89 -31.24 47.40
CA GLY A 292 -3.35 -30.53 48.56
C GLY A 292 -4.35 -29.50 49.06
N VAL A 293 -5.22 -29.94 49.96
CA VAL A 293 -6.23 -29.15 50.66
C VAL A 293 -5.58 -28.06 51.53
N GLY A 294 -6.07 -26.82 51.44
CA GLY A 294 -5.72 -25.73 52.36
C GLY A 294 -6.58 -24.46 52.14
N PRO A 295 -7.26 -23.90 53.17
CA PRO A 295 -8.36 -22.96 52.95
C PRO A 295 -8.00 -21.47 53.07
N VAL A 296 -8.78 -20.66 52.33
CA VAL A 296 -9.30 -19.31 52.66
C VAL A 296 -8.30 -18.15 52.77
N ARG A 297 -8.51 -17.13 51.92
CA ARG A 297 -8.78 -15.73 52.35
C ARG A 297 -9.36 -14.89 51.21
N ARG A 298 -10.54 -14.31 51.47
CA ARG A 298 -11.17 -13.23 50.71
C ARG A 298 -10.46 -11.89 51.02
N SER A 299 -10.23 -11.08 50.00
CA SER A 299 -10.02 -9.61 50.07
C SER A 299 -10.55 -9.08 48.73
N VAL A 300 -11.79 -8.60 48.66
CA VAL A 300 -12.25 -7.21 48.92
C VAL A 300 -11.49 -6.17 48.07
N ASP A 301 -12.32 -5.46 47.32
CA ASP A 301 -12.15 -4.33 46.41
C ASP A 301 -10.98 -3.37 46.65
N GLU A 302 -10.42 -2.85 45.55
CA GLU A 302 -10.12 -1.41 45.47
C GLU A 302 -10.13 -0.91 44.01
N HIS A 303 -11.14 -0.10 43.69
CA HIS A 303 -11.16 0.83 42.57
C HIS A 303 -10.20 1.98 42.88
N VAL A 304 -9.21 2.22 42.02
CA VAL A 304 -8.41 3.45 42.06
C VAL A 304 -8.66 4.23 40.78
N GLU A 305 -9.55 5.21 40.88
CA GLU A 305 -9.61 6.36 39.97
C GLU A 305 -8.33 7.19 40.11
N GLN A 306 -7.67 7.51 38.99
CA GLN A 306 -6.63 8.53 38.95
C GLN A 306 -7.18 9.83 38.36
N PRO A 307 -7.01 10.99 39.03
CA PRO A 307 -7.52 12.26 38.56
C PRO A 307 -6.60 12.96 37.56
N ALA A 308 -7.24 13.70 36.66
CA ALA A 308 -6.62 14.58 35.69
C ALA A 308 -5.81 15.71 36.36
N ALA A 309 -4.53 15.82 36.00
CA ALA A 309 -3.69 16.95 36.37
C ALA A 309 -3.92 18.14 35.41
N ARG A 310 -4.51 19.21 35.95
CA ARG A 310 -4.47 20.57 35.40
C ARG A 310 -3.06 21.14 35.55
N ALA A 311 -2.44 21.57 34.46
CA ALA A 311 -1.28 22.46 34.51
C ALA A 311 -1.73 23.89 34.20
N ALA A 312 -1.59 24.76 35.20
CA ALA A 312 -1.89 26.18 35.15
C ALA A 312 -0.79 26.96 34.42
N SER A 313 -1.23 28.02 33.76
CA SER A 313 -0.45 29.10 33.15
C SER A 313 0.45 29.82 34.16
N VAL A 314 1.72 30.02 33.79
CA VAL A 314 2.58 31.05 34.40
C VAL A 314 3.02 32.00 33.28
N GLY A 315 2.61 33.25 33.41
CA GLY A 315 3.03 34.36 32.56
C GLY A 315 4.46 34.80 32.86
N GLY A 316 5.13 35.31 31.85
CA GLY A 316 6.41 35.98 31.96
C GLY A 316 6.49 37.08 30.92
N ASP A 317 6.18 38.29 31.38
CA ASP A 317 6.44 39.54 30.66
C ASP A 317 7.94 39.74 30.45
N GLY A 318 8.32 40.19 29.26
CA GLY A 318 9.70 40.54 28.91
C GLY A 318 9.72 41.54 27.75
N GLN A 319 9.54 42.81 28.08
CA GLN A 319 9.73 43.96 27.19
C GLN A 319 11.21 44.35 27.05
N SER A 320 11.51 45.00 25.92
CA SER A 320 12.71 45.81 25.58
C SER A 320 13.87 45.00 24.97
N ALA A 321 14.50 45.40 23.86
CA ALA A 321 14.84 46.75 23.44
C ALA A 321 14.84 46.97 21.92
N LEU A 322 14.61 48.24 21.55
CA LEU A 322 14.79 48.89 20.26
C LEU A 322 16.27 49.24 20.04
N GLU A 323 16.79 48.99 18.83
CA GLU A 323 17.89 49.64 18.11
C GLU A 323 17.96 48.91 16.74
N GLY A 324 17.96 49.48 15.53
CA GLY A 324 18.24 50.82 15.03
C GLY A 324 19.34 50.73 13.96
N ALA A 325 18.99 50.68 12.65
CA ALA A 325 19.79 51.10 11.47
C ALA A 325 19.09 50.59 10.18
N GLN A 326 18.40 51.39 9.36
CA GLN A 326 18.86 52.36 8.34
C GLN A 326 19.64 51.80 7.13
N ALA A 327 18.99 51.97 5.97
CA ALA A 327 19.48 52.36 4.64
C ALA A 327 20.26 51.35 3.76
N GLY A 328 19.79 51.23 2.51
CA GLY A 328 20.49 50.56 1.41
C GLY A 328 19.60 50.36 0.17
N THR A 329 19.34 51.45 -0.56
CA THR A 329 18.66 51.48 -1.87
C THR A 329 19.67 51.40 -3.01
N GLU A 330 19.63 50.37 -3.88
CA GLU A 330 20.07 50.39 -5.28
C GLU A 330 19.23 49.35 -6.04
N ARG A 331 18.21 49.74 -6.83
CA ARG A 331 18.23 50.05 -8.27
C ARG A 331 19.07 49.07 -9.12
N GLU A 332 18.41 48.05 -9.66
CA GLU A 332 18.68 47.58 -11.03
C GLU A 332 17.37 47.35 -11.77
N ALA A 333 17.23 48.09 -12.87
CA ALA A 333 16.16 47.98 -13.84
C ALA A 333 16.54 46.88 -14.86
N GLY A 334 15.84 45.75 -14.82
CA GLY A 334 15.93 44.67 -15.80
C GLY A 334 14.73 44.69 -16.75
N ALA A 335 15.04 44.77 -18.04
CA ALA A 335 14.13 45.06 -19.14
C ALA A 335 12.97 44.06 -19.34
N ARG A 336 11.84 44.60 -19.77
CA ARG A 336 10.68 43.90 -20.33
C ARG A 336 11.06 43.19 -21.63
N ALA A 337 10.88 41.88 -21.69
CA ALA A 337 10.76 41.15 -22.96
C ALA A 337 9.27 40.99 -23.30
N ALA A 338 8.92 41.40 -24.51
CA ALA A 338 7.56 41.37 -25.06
C ALA A 338 7.09 39.92 -25.36
N PRO A 339 5.76 39.68 -25.40
CA PRO A 339 5.21 38.39 -25.80
C PRO A 339 5.34 38.17 -27.31
N ASN A 340 5.82 36.98 -27.70
CA ASN A 340 5.79 36.49 -29.07
C ASN A 340 4.34 36.32 -29.53
N THR A 341 3.94 37.11 -30.52
CA THR A 341 2.74 36.90 -31.35
C THR A 341 3.01 35.76 -32.34
N GLU A 342 2.25 34.67 -32.23
CA GLU A 342 2.15 33.64 -33.28
C GLU A 342 1.38 34.18 -34.49
N PRO A 343 1.79 33.86 -35.74
CA PRO A 343 1.04 34.19 -36.93
C PRO A 343 -0.13 33.20 -37.17
N PRO A 344 -1.25 33.64 -37.77
CA PRO A 344 -2.39 32.77 -38.03
C PRO A 344 -2.09 31.77 -39.16
N LEU A 345 -2.47 30.52 -38.94
CA LEU A 345 -2.50 29.46 -39.95
C LEU A 345 -3.49 29.83 -41.05
N SER A 346 -2.97 30.02 -42.26
CA SER A 346 -3.73 30.17 -43.49
C SER A 346 -4.43 28.86 -43.85
N ALA A 347 -5.72 28.99 -44.16
CA ALA A 347 -6.55 27.99 -44.79
C ALA A 347 -5.90 27.37 -46.04
N ARG A 348 -6.04 26.06 -46.19
CA ARG A 348 -5.86 25.35 -47.45
C ARG A 348 -7.21 24.78 -47.86
N ASP A 349 -7.83 25.46 -48.81
CA ASP A 349 -8.84 24.92 -49.71
C ASP A 349 -8.18 24.03 -50.78
N GLU A 350 -8.88 22.95 -51.09
CA GLU A 350 -9.03 22.19 -52.34
C GLU A 350 -7.93 22.21 -53.42
N LEU A 351 -7.34 21.03 -53.67
CA LEU A 351 -7.41 20.23 -54.92
C LEU A 351 -6.65 18.91 -54.75
#